data_AF-A0A6A6N463-F1
#
_entry.id   AF-A0A6A6N463-F1
#
_cell.length_a   1.000
_cell.length_b   1.000
_cell.length_c   1.000
_cell.angle_alpha   90.00
_cell.angle_beta   90.00
_cell.angle_gamma   90.00
#
_symmetry.space_group_name_H-M   'P 1'
#
loop_
_entity.id
_entity.type
_entity.pdbx_description
1 polymer ?
#
loop_
_entity_poly.entity_id
_entity_poly.type
_entity_poly.pdbx_seq_one_letter_code
_entity_poly.pdbx_strand_id
1 'polypeptide(L)'
;MKLKCRLLDSSLVKGKIVYDELDSSVSAFLAAAAGIVTQYTALKMLLSLFHCLLLVLDMTRNPSATIYKSNQAKNSLAPYVVAFSSRGPNPITRDILKPDISAPGVDILASWSLLRSVTEIPEDNRRVPYNIISGTSMACPLATGAAAYVKSYHPTWSPAALNLLL
;
A
#
# COMPACT_ATOMS: atom_id res chain seq x y z
N MET A 1 5.56 -16.49 18.13
CA MET A 1 6.79 -16.10 18.85
C MET A 1 6.96 -14.59 18.64
N LYS A 2 6.85 -13.79 19.71
CA LYS A 2 7.04 -12.33 19.65
C LYS A 2 8.53 -12.03 19.47
N LEU A 3 8.90 -11.41 18.36
CA LEU A 3 10.29 -11.04 18.07
C LEU A 3 10.36 -9.53 17.86
N LYS A 4 10.90 -8.82 18.85
CA LYS A 4 11.07 -7.36 18.82
C LYS A 4 12.48 -7.04 18.33
N CYS A 5 12.56 -6.22 17.28
CA CYS A 5 13.75 -5.61 16.65
C CYS A 5 15.15 -5.96 17.20
N ARG A 6 15.81 -6.91 16.54
CA ARG A 6 17.11 -6.76 15.85
C ARG A 6 17.49 -8.15 15.35
N LEU A 7 17.48 -8.33 14.02
CA LEU A 7 17.75 -9.59 13.32
C LEU A 7 16.79 -10.71 13.73
N LEU A 8 15.74 -10.91 12.92
CA LEU A 8 14.95 -12.14 13.00
C LEU A 8 15.91 -13.31 12.87
N ASP A 9 16.05 -14.11 13.92
CA ASP A 9 16.88 -15.30 13.88
C ASP A 9 16.27 -16.29 12.89
N SER A 10 16.94 -16.46 11.75
CA SER A 10 16.47 -17.33 10.68
C SER A 10 16.23 -18.76 11.17
N SER A 11 16.99 -19.24 12.16
CA SER A 11 16.81 -20.58 12.73
C SER A 11 15.46 -20.74 13.46
N LEU A 12 14.94 -19.66 14.04
CA LEU A 12 13.71 -19.66 14.83
C LEU A 12 12.46 -19.45 13.99
N VAL A 13 12.58 -18.74 12.86
CA VAL A 13 11.44 -18.29 12.04
C VAL A 13 11.27 -19.06 10.73
N LYS A 14 12.27 -19.82 10.29
CA LYS A 14 12.22 -20.59 9.05
C LYS A 14 10.98 -21.50 9.03
N GLY A 15 10.16 -21.35 7.99
CA GLY A 15 8.94 -22.14 7.80
C GLY A 15 7.78 -21.79 8.75
N LYS A 16 7.87 -20.70 9.53
CA LYS A 16 6.81 -20.24 10.44
C LYS A 16 6.20 -18.93 9.98
N ILE A 17 4.99 -18.65 10.43
CA ILE A 17 4.35 -17.34 10.27
C ILE A 17 4.84 -16.44 11.40
N VAL A 18 5.40 -15.29 11.03
CA VAL A 18 5.96 -14.30 11.95
C VAL A 18 4.96 -13.17 12.15
N TYR A 19 4.90 -12.66 13.37
CA TYR A 19 4.16 -11.45 13.70
C TYR A 19 5.15 -10.31 13.91
N ASP A 20 4.94 -9.18 13.26
CA ASP A 20 5.79 -7.99 13.38
C ASP A 20 4.94 -6.72 13.51
N GLU A 21 5.27 -5.89 14.49
CA GLU A 21 4.58 -4.63 14.79
C GLU A 21 5.06 -3.47 13.90
N LEU A 22 6.24 -3.60 13.27
CA LEU A 22 6.93 -2.49 12.61
C LEU A 22 7.01 -2.61 11.08
N ASP A 23 6.20 -3.50 10.50
CA ASP A 23 6.04 -3.68 9.06
C ASP A 23 7.36 -4.00 8.31
N SER A 24 8.27 -4.76 8.94
CA SER A 24 9.53 -5.20 8.33
C SER A 24 9.31 -6.46 7.49
N SER A 25 8.42 -6.35 6.51
CA SER A 25 8.10 -7.42 5.55
C SER A 25 9.35 -7.98 4.85
N VAL A 26 10.32 -7.10 4.55
CA VAL A 26 11.60 -7.46 3.95
C VAL A 26 12.43 -8.36 4.87
N SER A 27 12.50 -8.07 6.17
CA SER A 27 13.33 -8.85 7.10
C SER A 27 12.78 -10.25 7.31
N ALA A 28 11.45 -10.42 7.36
CA ALA A 28 10.85 -11.75 7.47
C ALA A 28 11.02 -12.57 6.18
N PHE A 29 10.94 -11.93 5.02
CA PHE A 29 11.21 -12.57 3.74
C PHE A 29 12.65 -13.08 3.67
N LEU A 30 13.64 -12.25 4.01
CA LEU A 30 15.05 -12.61 4.03
C LEU A 30 15.37 -13.71 5.07
N ALA A 31 14.62 -13.76 6.18
CA ALA A 31 14.80 -14.79 7.21
C ALA A 31 14.15 -16.15 6.87
N ALA A 32 13.57 -16.31 5.67
CA ALA A 32 12.87 -17.50 5.20
C ALA A 32 11.61 -17.88 6.03
N ALA A 33 10.94 -16.87 6.58
CA ALA A 33 9.62 -17.05 7.19
C ALA A 33 8.61 -17.54 6.14
N ALA A 34 7.66 -18.39 6.55
CA ALA A 34 6.57 -18.85 5.67
C ALA A 34 5.53 -17.76 5.39
N GLY A 35 5.44 -16.75 6.25
CA GLY A 35 4.55 -15.61 6.09
C GLY A 35 4.76 -14.58 7.20
N ILE A 36 4.22 -13.38 7.01
CA ILE A 36 4.27 -12.31 7.99
C ILE A 36 2.88 -11.70 8.18
N VAL A 37 2.53 -11.42 9.43
CA VAL A 37 1.36 -10.63 9.81
C VAL A 37 1.88 -9.32 10.39
N THR A 38 1.63 -8.21 9.67
CA THR A 38 2.06 -6.88 10.09
C THR A 38 0.88 -5.96 10.37
N GLN A 39 1.14 -4.92 11.16
CA GLN A 39 0.18 -3.84 11.34
C GLN A 39 0.49 -2.70 10.37
N TYR A 40 -0.45 -2.42 9.47
CA TYR A 40 -0.39 -1.21 8.67
C TYR A 40 -1.02 -0.04 9.46
N THR A 41 -0.22 0.95 9.82
CA THR A 41 -0.59 2.08 10.69
C THR A 41 -1.75 2.93 10.17
N ALA A 42 -2.10 2.82 8.89
CA ALA A 42 -3.21 3.57 8.29
C ALA A 42 -4.61 3.02 8.63
N LEU A 43 -4.73 1.76 9.07
CA LEU A 43 -6.02 1.17 9.49
C LEU A 43 -6.10 1.08 11.02
N LYS A 44 -6.45 2.18 11.68
CA LYS A 44 -6.76 2.22 13.13
C LYS A 44 -7.94 1.33 13.53
N MET A 45 -8.72 0.81 12.58
CA MET A 45 -9.93 0.03 12.83
C MET A 45 -9.66 -1.41 13.30
N LEU A 46 -8.41 -1.89 13.29
CA LEU A 46 -8.07 -3.30 13.59
C LEU A 46 -7.45 -3.55 14.97
N LEU A 47 -7.48 -2.57 15.89
CA LEU A 47 -6.93 -2.75 17.24
C LEU A 47 -7.60 -3.90 18.03
N SER A 48 -8.89 -4.18 17.81
CA SER A 48 -9.58 -5.26 18.55
C SER A 48 -9.11 -6.66 18.12
N LEU A 49 -8.94 -6.88 16.82
CA LEU A 49 -8.43 -8.14 16.26
C LEU A 49 -6.95 -8.35 16.65
N PHE A 50 -6.17 -7.27 16.78
CA PHE A 50 -4.80 -7.32 17.28
C PHE A 50 -4.70 -7.86 18.72
N HIS A 51 -5.51 -7.34 19.63
CA HIS A 51 -5.49 -7.82 21.02
C HIS A 51 -5.88 -9.31 21.09
N CYS A 52 -6.86 -9.72 20.28
CA CYS A 52 -7.25 -11.12 20.19
C CYS A 52 -6.10 -12.01 19.68
N LEU A 53 -5.35 -11.58 18.66
CA LEU A 53 -4.20 -12.31 18.15
C LEU A 53 -3.12 -12.50 19.22
N LEU A 54 -2.74 -11.42 19.93
CA LEU A 54 -1.74 -11.51 20.99
C LEU A 54 -2.19 -12.42 22.13
N LEU A 55 -3.46 -12.36 22.52
CA LEU A 55 -4.03 -13.25 23.54
C LEU A 55 -3.97 -14.72 23.11
N VAL A 56 -4.33 -15.04 21.86
CA VAL A 56 -4.26 -16.42 21.36
C VAL A 56 -2.81 -16.93 21.32
N LEU A 57 -1.85 -16.08 20.95
CA LEU A 57 -0.42 -16.42 20.94
C LEU A 57 0.12 -16.72 22.35
N ASP A 58 -0.38 -16.02 23.37
CA ASP A 58 0.08 -16.20 24.76
C ASP A 58 -0.65 -17.37 25.47
N MET A 59 -1.90 -17.66 25.09
CA MET A 59 -2.75 -18.68 25.72
C MET A 59 -2.56 -20.09 25.17
N THR A 60 -1.99 -20.23 23.96
CA THR A 60 -1.80 -21.53 23.31
C THR A 60 -0.33 -21.87 23.18
N ARG A 61 0.04 -23.12 23.52
CA ARG A 61 1.44 -23.59 23.39
C ARG A 61 1.89 -23.68 21.93
N ASN A 62 0.98 -24.06 21.03
CA ASN A 62 1.26 -24.28 19.60
C ASN A 62 0.25 -23.49 18.73
N PRO A 63 0.36 -22.15 18.67
CA PRO A 63 -0.51 -21.36 17.83
C PRO A 63 -0.27 -21.69 16.35
N SER A 64 -1.35 -21.87 15.60
CA SER A 64 -1.32 -22.09 14.15
C SER A 64 -2.27 -21.11 13.47
N ALA A 65 -1.92 -20.66 12.27
CA ALA A 65 -2.70 -19.72 11.49
C ALA A 65 -2.62 -20.07 10.00
N THR A 66 -3.61 -19.66 9.24
CA THR A 66 -3.66 -19.84 7.78
C THR A 66 -3.84 -18.48 7.13
N ILE A 67 -2.96 -18.14 6.20
CA ILE A 67 -3.06 -16.92 5.39
C ILE A 67 -3.70 -17.30 4.06
N TYR A 68 -4.93 -16.82 3.83
CA TYR A 68 -5.64 -17.03 2.57
C TYR A 68 -5.15 -16.07 1.49
N LYS A 69 -5.41 -16.43 0.23
CA LYS A 69 -5.20 -15.53 -0.91
C LYS A 69 -6.11 -14.30 -0.78
N SER A 70 -5.60 -13.14 -1.19
CA SER A 70 -6.36 -11.89 -1.20
C SER A 70 -7.64 -11.99 -2.04
N ASN A 71 -8.73 -11.39 -1.54
CA ASN A 71 -10.00 -11.23 -2.22
C ASN A 71 -10.39 -9.74 -2.26
N GLN A 72 -11.31 -9.39 -3.16
CA GLN A 72 -11.84 -8.04 -3.27
C GLN A 72 -13.06 -7.88 -2.37
N ALA A 73 -13.18 -6.72 -1.72
CA ALA A 73 -14.33 -6.35 -0.92
C ALA A 73 -14.84 -4.97 -1.35
N LYS A 74 -16.16 -4.81 -1.40
CA LYS A 74 -16.77 -3.51 -1.71
C LYS A 74 -16.68 -2.60 -0.50
N ASN A 75 -16.00 -1.47 -0.64
CA ASN A 75 -15.99 -0.41 0.37
C ASN A 75 -17.04 0.65 0.01
N SER A 76 -18.13 0.72 0.79
CA SER A 76 -19.20 1.71 0.60
C SER A 76 -18.79 3.13 1.00
N LEU A 77 -17.67 3.31 1.70
CA LEU A 77 -17.15 4.61 2.12
C LEU A 77 -16.22 5.26 1.07
N ALA A 78 -15.90 4.57 -0.02
CA ALA A 78 -15.11 5.14 -1.10
C ALA A 78 -15.94 6.16 -1.91
N PRO A 79 -15.31 7.25 -2.42
CA PRO A 79 -13.89 7.60 -2.32
C PRO A 79 -13.55 8.38 -1.04
N TYR A 80 -12.32 8.20 -0.54
CA TYR A 80 -11.76 9.02 0.55
C TYR A 80 -10.25 9.21 0.35
N VAL A 81 -9.71 10.26 0.96
CA VAL A 81 -8.26 10.55 0.90
C VAL A 81 -7.51 9.62 1.83
N VAL A 82 -6.61 8.80 1.26
CA VAL A 82 -5.77 7.84 1.98
C VAL A 82 -4.73 8.53 2.87
N ALA A 83 -4.34 7.85 3.96
CA ALA A 83 -3.48 8.41 5.01
C ALA A 83 -2.10 8.89 4.53
N PHE A 84 -1.51 8.24 3.52
CA PHE A 84 -0.19 8.64 2.98
C PHE A 84 -0.26 9.85 2.04
N SER A 85 -1.46 10.28 1.61
CA SER A 85 -1.59 11.40 0.70
C SER A 85 -1.17 12.70 1.39
N SER A 86 -0.19 13.39 0.83
CA SER A 86 0.23 14.71 1.31
C SER A 86 -0.95 15.67 1.36
N ARG A 87 -0.94 16.53 2.38
CA ARG A 87 -2.01 17.50 2.65
C ARG A 87 -1.42 18.91 2.65
N GLY A 88 -2.24 19.89 2.29
CA GLY A 88 -1.93 21.29 2.49
C GLY A 88 -1.94 21.70 3.97
N PRO A 89 -1.76 23.00 4.25
CA PRO A 89 -1.74 24.12 3.29
C PRO A 89 -0.43 24.17 2.48
N ASN A 90 -0.44 24.94 1.38
CA ASN A 90 0.77 25.19 0.60
C ASN A 90 1.81 25.94 1.48
N PRO A 91 3.03 25.39 1.66
CA PRO A 91 4.02 25.97 2.57
C PRO A 91 4.65 27.26 2.03
N ILE A 92 4.57 27.50 0.71
CA ILE A 92 5.15 28.68 0.06
C ILE A 92 4.13 29.82 0.01
N THR A 93 2.93 29.54 -0.51
CA THR A 93 1.86 30.53 -0.67
C THR A 93 0.58 30.01 -0.03
N ARG A 94 0.35 30.38 1.24
CA ARG A 94 -0.79 29.86 2.03
C ARG A 94 -2.16 30.22 1.43
N ASP A 95 -2.24 31.28 0.65
CA ASP A 95 -3.47 31.72 -0.02
C ASP A 95 -3.85 30.84 -1.22
N ILE A 96 -2.95 29.95 -1.66
CA ILE A 96 -3.20 28.98 -2.74
C ILE A 96 -3.40 27.60 -2.10
N LEU A 97 -4.63 27.07 -2.19
CA LEU A 97 -4.97 25.75 -1.67
C LEU A 97 -4.23 24.64 -2.44
N LYS A 98 -3.75 23.63 -1.71
CA LYS A 98 -3.20 22.38 -2.28
C LYS A 98 -3.62 21.17 -1.43
N PRO A 99 -3.76 19.97 -2.03
CA PRO A 99 -3.70 19.68 -3.47
C PRO A 99 -4.92 20.25 -4.23
N ASP A 100 -4.83 20.36 -5.56
CA ASP A 100 -5.93 20.92 -6.38
C ASP A 100 -7.04 19.89 -6.66
N ILE A 101 -6.66 18.65 -6.97
CA ILE A 101 -7.57 17.56 -7.33
C ILE A 101 -7.14 16.24 -6.69
N SER A 102 -8.10 15.33 -6.51
CA SER A 102 -7.85 13.95 -6.10
C SER A 102 -8.29 12.98 -7.19
N ALA A 103 -7.54 11.88 -7.37
CA ALA A 103 -7.85 10.82 -8.30
C ALA A 103 -7.56 9.45 -7.65
N PRO A 104 -8.09 8.33 -8.19
CA PRO A 104 -7.84 7.00 -7.64
C PRO A 104 -6.34 6.69 -7.60
N GLY A 105 -5.80 6.33 -6.44
CA GLY A 105 -4.38 6.05 -6.28
C GLY A 105 -4.08 4.92 -5.31
N VAL A 106 -5.08 4.12 -4.95
CA VAL A 106 -4.94 2.98 -4.03
C VAL A 106 -5.33 1.72 -4.79
N ASP A 107 -4.49 0.69 -4.67
CA ASP A 107 -4.66 -0.63 -5.28
C ASP A 107 -4.94 -0.57 -6.79
N ILE A 108 -4.14 0.23 -7.50
CA ILE A 108 -4.25 0.40 -8.96
C ILE A 108 -3.49 -0.72 -9.66
N LEU A 109 -4.21 -1.51 -10.46
CA LEU A 109 -3.63 -2.52 -11.35
C LEU A 109 -3.14 -1.85 -12.64
N ALA A 110 -1.83 -1.94 -12.90
CA ALA A 110 -1.21 -1.39 -14.10
C ALA A 110 -0.12 -2.32 -14.66
N SER A 111 0.35 -2.04 -15.88
CA SER A 111 1.44 -2.79 -16.50
C SER A 111 2.71 -2.69 -15.68
N TRP A 112 3.49 -3.77 -15.65
CA TRP A 112 4.72 -3.88 -14.90
C TRP A 112 5.83 -4.49 -15.75
N SER A 113 7.05 -4.01 -15.55
CA SER A 113 8.20 -4.53 -16.27
C SER A 113 8.55 -5.93 -15.80
N LEU A 114 8.70 -6.87 -16.73
CA LEU A 114 9.21 -8.21 -16.46
C LEU A 114 10.70 -8.23 -16.06
N LEU A 115 11.36 -7.07 -16.04
CA LEU A 115 12.73 -6.92 -15.52
C LEU A 115 12.75 -6.66 -14.00
N ARG A 116 11.61 -6.31 -13.39
CA ARG A 116 11.50 -6.04 -11.95
C ARG A 116 10.63 -7.07 -11.26
N SER A 117 10.97 -7.35 -10.00
CA SER A 117 10.12 -8.12 -9.11
C SER A 117 8.91 -7.31 -8.66
N VAL A 118 7.90 -8.00 -8.14
CA VAL A 118 6.66 -7.38 -7.64
C VAL A 118 6.90 -6.57 -6.38
N THR A 119 7.82 -7.04 -5.54
CA THR A 119 8.20 -6.41 -4.27
C THR A 119 9.36 -5.42 -4.41
N GLU A 120 9.97 -5.35 -5.60
CA GLU A 120 11.24 -4.65 -5.85
C GLU A 120 12.43 -5.18 -5.03
N ILE A 121 12.28 -6.34 -4.39
CA ILE A 121 13.35 -7.04 -3.69
C ILE A 121 14.14 -7.89 -4.70
N PRO A 122 15.49 -7.83 -4.72
CA PRO A 122 16.32 -8.61 -5.64
C PRO A 122 16.09 -10.12 -5.56
N GLU A 123 15.84 -10.64 -4.37
CA GLU A 123 15.62 -12.06 -4.10
C GLU A 123 14.22 -12.56 -4.50
N ASP A 124 13.28 -11.66 -4.82
CA ASP A 124 11.97 -12.04 -5.35
C ASP A 124 12.07 -12.35 -6.85
N ASN A 125 11.93 -13.62 -7.21
CA ASN A 125 12.01 -14.11 -8.58
C ASN A 125 10.68 -14.00 -9.36
N ARG A 126 9.59 -13.53 -8.74
CA ARG A 126 8.30 -13.40 -9.42
C ARG A 126 8.38 -12.34 -10.51
N ARG A 127 7.93 -12.70 -11.71
CA ARG A 127 7.80 -11.79 -12.87
C ARG A 127 6.37 -11.86 -13.37
N VAL A 128 5.70 -10.71 -13.37
CA VAL A 128 4.29 -10.59 -13.77
C VAL A 128 4.13 -9.38 -14.68
N PRO A 129 3.27 -9.46 -15.71
CA PRO A 129 3.05 -8.35 -16.65
C PRO A 129 2.22 -7.21 -16.04
N TYR A 130 1.59 -7.42 -14.89
CA TYR A 130 0.80 -6.44 -14.17
C TYR A 130 1.08 -6.48 -12.68
N ASN A 131 1.06 -5.32 -12.05
CA ASN A 131 1.25 -5.16 -10.60
C ASN A 131 0.16 -4.27 -10.02
N ILE A 132 -0.15 -4.46 -8.74
CA ILE A 132 -1.10 -3.66 -7.97
C ILE A 132 -0.28 -2.83 -6.98
N ILE A 133 -0.30 -1.51 -7.17
CA ILE A 133 0.45 -0.57 -6.33
C ILE A 133 -0.40 0.63 -5.95
N SER A 134 0.01 1.30 -4.86
CA SER A 134 -0.66 2.46 -4.29
C SER A 134 0.30 3.63 -4.22
N GLY A 135 -0.19 4.84 -4.51
CA GLY A 135 0.58 6.07 -4.40
C GLY A 135 -0.11 7.25 -5.09
N THR A 136 0.28 8.47 -4.72
CA THR A 136 -0.07 9.67 -5.50
C THR A 136 0.52 9.61 -6.91
N SER A 137 1.64 8.91 -7.08
CA SER A 137 2.21 8.55 -8.38
C SER A 137 1.29 7.71 -9.27
N MET A 138 0.32 6.98 -8.68
CA MET A 138 -0.69 6.23 -9.43
C MET A 138 -1.94 7.07 -9.72
N ALA A 139 -2.27 8.03 -8.85
CA ALA A 139 -3.34 9.00 -9.07
C ALA A 139 -2.99 10.00 -10.20
N CYS A 140 -1.73 10.44 -10.26
CA CYS A 140 -1.23 11.39 -11.27
C CYS A 140 -1.52 10.99 -12.73
N PRO A 141 -1.18 9.78 -13.20
CA PRO A 141 -1.45 9.37 -14.59
C PRO A 141 -2.95 9.25 -14.89
N LEU A 142 -3.80 8.95 -13.90
CA LEU A 142 -5.25 8.94 -14.08
C LEU A 142 -5.82 10.36 -14.26
N ALA A 143 -5.39 11.32 -13.44
CA ALA A 143 -5.73 12.74 -13.65
C ALA A 143 -5.18 13.27 -14.99
N THR A 144 -3.97 12.84 -15.37
CA THR A 144 -3.36 13.18 -16.66
C THR A 144 -4.17 12.62 -17.82
N GLY A 145 -4.66 11.39 -17.72
CA GLY A 145 -5.54 10.78 -18.72
C GLY A 145 -6.84 11.56 -18.91
N ALA A 146 -7.48 12.00 -17.82
CA ALA A 146 -8.66 12.86 -17.88
C ALA A 146 -8.34 14.20 -18.56
N ALA A 147 -7.23 14.85 -18.19
CA ALA A 147 -6.78 16.09 -18.81
C ALA A 147 -6.50 15.94 -20.32
N ALA A 148 -5.81 14.87 -20.71
CA ALA A 148 -5.50 14.58 -22.11
C ALA A 148 -6.77 14.31 -22.92
N TYR A 149 -7.74 13.60 -22.34
CA TYR A 149 -9.05 13.37 -22.97
C TYR A 149 -9.77 14.70 -23.23
N VAL A 150 -9.90 15.57 -22.23
CA VAL A 150 -10.49 16.91 -22.42
C VAL A 150 -9.73 17.70 -23.48
N LYS A 151 -8.39 17.71 -23.42
CA LYS A 151 -7.53 18.43 -24.36
C LYS A 151 -7.69 17.93 -25.80
N SER A 152 -8.03 16.66 -26.02
CA SER A 152 -8.28 16.13 -27.36
C SER A 152 -9.52 16.75 -28.03
N TYR A 153 -10.54 17.12 -27.24
CA TYR A 153 -11.73 17.84 -27.70
C TYR A 153 -11.57 19.37 -27.65
N HIS A 154 -10.62 19.86 -26.86
CA HIS A 154 -10.30 21.29 -26.75
C HIS A 154 -8.81 21.58 -26.97
N PRO A 155 -8.26 21.38 -28.18
CA PRO A 155 -6.81 21.45 -28.44
C PRO A 155 -6.18 22.81 -28.15
N THR A 156 -6.96 23.90 -28.18
CA THR A 156 -6.49 25.27 -27.95
C THR A 156 -6.55 25.73 -26.50
N TRP A 157 -7.19 24.97 -25.60
CA TRP A 157 -7.32 25.36 -24.19
C TRP A 157 -5.97 25.42 -23.47
N SER A 158 -5.77 26.43 -22.63
CA SER A 158 -4.55 26.55 -21.83
C SER A 158 -4.50 25.48 -20.72
N PRO A 159 -3.32 25.18 -20.14
CA PRO A 159 -3.21 24.30 -18.97
C PRO A 159 -4.07 24.77 -17.79
N ALA A 160 -4.19 26.09 -17.61
CA ALA A 160 -5.05 26.67 -16.57
C ALA A 160 -6.53 26.39 -16.83
N ALA A 161 -6.99 26.44 -18.09
CA ALA A 161 -8.36 26.09 -18.45
C ALA A 161 -8.66 24.61 -18.21
N LEU A 162 -7.71 23.72 -18.50
CA LEU A 162 -7.84 22.29 -18.17
C LEU A 162 -7.94 22.07 -16.65
N ASN A 163 -7.06 22.70 -15.88
CA ASN A 163 -7.05 22.59 -14.42
C ASN A 163 -8.28 23.24 -13.76
N LEU A 164 -8.97 24.17 -14.43
CA LEU A 164 -10.21 24.75 -13.93
C LEU A 164 -11.41 23.83 -14.21
N LEU A 165 -11.38 23.09 -15.32
CA LEU A 165 -12.46 22.16 -15.66
C LEU A 165 -12.41 20.89 -14.80
N LEU A 166 -11.21 20.37 -14.55
CA LEU A 166 -10.96 19.15 -13.79
C LEU A 166 -11.07 19.42 -12.28
#